data_AF-A0A1W2D5R4-F1
#
_entry.id   AF-A0A1W2D5R4-F1
#
_cell.length_a   1.000
_cell.length_b   1.000
_cell.length_c   1.000
_cell.angle_alpha   90.00
_cell.angle_beta   90.00
_cell.angle_gamma   90.00
#
_symmetry.space_group_name_H-M   'P 1'
#
loop_
_entity.id
_entity.type
_entity.pdbx_description
1 polymer ?
#
loop_
_entity_poly.entity_id
_entity_poly.type
_entity_poly.pdbx_seq_one_letter_code
_entity_poly.pdbx_strand_id
1 'polypeptide(L)'
;MGWMEIIKVQAADRRASEACLNYLRALEQQIKKKKTTDISIYTHAAFQEHLMISLKWGTPIPNRPGSRLSSLLVQELKQFGLVDLSTWKS
;
A
#
# COMPACT_ATOMS: atom_id res chain seq x y z
N MET A 1 2.30 21.74 3.54
CA MET A 1 1.63 20.58 4.19
C MET A 1 1.75 19.39 3.27
N GLY A 2 2.21 18.24 3.76
CA GLY A 2 2.36 17.01 2.96
C GLY A 2 1.03 16.25 2.83
N TRP A 3 0.95 15.39 1.82
CA TRP A 3 -0.21 14.51 1.58
C TRP A 3 0.13 13.07 1.95
N MET A 4 -0.84 12.32 2.48
CA MET A 4 -0.66 10.91 2.82
C MET A 4 -1.79 10.08 2.21
N GLU A 5 -1.43 8.93 1.64
CA GLU A 5 -2.37 7.94 1.13
C GLU A 5 -2.17 6.63 1.87
N ILE A 6 -3.28 5.99 2.23
CA ILE A 6 -3.28 4.71 2.94
C ILE A 6 -4.03 3.71 2.08
N ILE A 7 -3.38 2.60 1.77
CA ILE A 7 -3.97 1.45 1.08
C ILE A 7 -3.97 0.32 2.09
N LYS A 8 -5.15 -0.22 2.41
CA LYS A 8 -5.31 -1.39 3.26
C LYS A 8 -5.83 -2.54 2.41
N VAL A 9 -5.19 -3.69 2.50
CA VAL A 9 -5.56 -4.86 1.72
C VAL A 9 -5.57 -6.11 2.56
N GLN A 10 -6.40 -7.06 2.15
CA GLN A 10 -6.47 -8.41 2.72
C GLN A 10 -6.13 -9.44 1.65
N ALA A 11 -5.16 -10.31 1.96
CA ALA A 11 -4.81 -11.48 1.17
C ALA A 11 -5.79 -12.62 1.41
N ALA A 12 -5.94 -13.49 0.41
CA ALA A 12 -6.75 -14.69 0.51
C ALA A 12 -6.17 -15.70 1.53
N ASP A 13 -4.83 -15.78 1.59
CA ASP A 13 -4.10 -16.63 2.50
C ASP A 13 -2.70 -16.06 2.81
N ARG A 14 -2.02 -16.71 3.75
CA ARG A 14 -0.69 -16.31 4.22
C ARG A 14 0.37 -16.36 3.13
N ARG A 15 0.30 -17.32 2.21
CA ARG A 15 1.28 -17.44 1.12
C ARG A 15 1.14 -16.28 0.14
N ALA A 16 -0.09 -15.88 -0.18
CA ALA A 16 -0.38 -14.70 -0.97
C ALA A 16 0.07 -13.41 -0.25
N SER A 17 -0.12 -13.33 1.07
CA SER A 17 0.38 -12.21 1.89
C SER A 17 1.90 -12.10 1.84
N GLU A 18 2.63 -13.21 2.02
CA GLU A 18 4.10 -13.24 1.97
C GLU A 18 4.64 -12.87 0.57
N ALA A 19 4.02 -13.37 -0.50
CA ALA A 19 4.37 -13.02 -1.87
C ALA A 19 4.16 -11.52 -2.15
N CYS A 20 3.03 -10.97 -1.70
CA CYS A 20 2.73 -9.55 -1.79
C CYS A 20 3.74 -8.71 -1.00
N LEU A 21 4.07 -9.11 0.23
CA LEU A 21 5.03 -8.40 1.07
C LEU A 21 6.41 -8.34 0.41
N ASN A 22 6.85 -9.42 -0.23
CA ASN A 22 8.10 -9.46 -0.97
C ASN A 22 8.10 -8.49 -2.17
N TYR A 23 7.01 -8.49 -2.95
CA TYR A 23 6.82 -7.52 -4.04
C TYR A 23 6.84 -6.08 -3.53
N LEU A 24 6.08 -5.78 -2.46
CA LEU A 24 6.00 -4.45 -1.87
C LEU A 24 7.35 -3.97 -1.33
N ARG A 25 8.14 -4.84 -0.70
CA ARG A 25 9.49 -4.50 -0.24
C ARG A 25 10.44 -4.19 -1.39
N ALA A 26 10.34 -4.93 -2.51
CA ALA A 26 11.12 -4.62 -3.71
C ALA A 26 10.72 -3.25 -4.28
N LEU A 27 9.42 -2.95 -4.31
CA LEU A 27 8.91 -1.66 -4.75
C LEU A 27 9.33 -0.51 -3.82
N GLU A 28 9.34 -0.74 -2.50
CA GLU A 28 9.82 0.23 -1.51
C GLU A 28 11.24 0.69 -1.81
N GLN A 29 12.13 -0.24 -2.16
CA GLN A 29 13.51 0.08 -2.54
C GLN A 29 13.59 0.91 -3.82
N GLN A 30 12.68 0.70 -4.78
CA GLN A 30 12.63 1.49 -6.01
C GLN A 30 12.08 2.90 -5.77
N ILE A 31 11.07 3.03 -4.92
CA ILE A 31 10.44 4.32 -4.59
C ILE A 31 11.39 5.19 -3.76
N LYS A 32 12.06 4.61 -2.74
CA LYS A 32 13.03 5.34 -1.91
C LYS A 32 14.16 5.97 -2.72
N LYS A 33 14.58 5.35 -3.82
CA LYS A 33 15.59 5.93 -4.75
C LYS A 33 15.14 7.23 -5.40
N LYS A 34 13.84 7.44 -5.60
CA LYS A 34 13.29 8.62 -6.30
C LYS A 34 13.10 9.85 -5.39
N LYS A 35 13.24 9.71 -4.06
CA LYS A 35 13.20 10.79 -3.05
C LYS A 35 11.95 11.71 -3.03
N THR A 36 10.94 11.44 -3.86
CA THR A 36 9.72 12.26 -3.95
C THR A 36 8.60 11.77 -3.02
N THR A 37 8.68 10.49 -2.63
CA THR A 37 7.63 9.79 -1.89
C THR A 37 8.28 8.84 -0.90
N ASP A 38 7.85 8.91 0.35
CA ASP A 38 8.16 7.89 1.35
C ASP A 38 7.07 6.83 1.33
N ILE A 39 7.48 5.56 1.29
CA ILE A 39 6.58 4.41 1.39
C ILE A 39 6.92 3.63 2.65
N SER A 40 5.88 3.16 3.35
CA SER A 40 6.00 2.30 4.52
C SER A 40 4.97 1.18 4.45
N ILE A 41 5.39 -0.04 4.79
CA ILE A 41 4.56 -1.25 4.68
C ILE A 41 4.43 -1.86 6.08
N TYR A 42 3.21 -2.18 6.46
CA TYR A 42 2.86 -2.72 7.77
C TYR A 42 2.07 -4.01 7.61
N THR A 43 2.34 -4.98 8.46
CA THR A 43 1.54 -6.19 8.63
C THR A 43 0.67 -6.03 9.87
N HIS A 44 -0.57 -6.53 9.85
CA HIS A 44 -1.40 -6.52 11.04
C HIS A 44 -0.91 -7.58 12.04
N ALA A 45 -0.75 -7.21 13.31
CA ALA A 45 -0.17 -8.08 14.34
C ALA A 45 -0.94 -9.39 14.55
N ALA A 46 -2.27 -9.34 14.49
CA ALA A 46 -3.14 -10.51 14.71
C ALA A 46 -3.62 -11.18 13.41
N PHE A 47 -3.52 -10.51 12.25
CA PHE A 47 -4.07 -10.99 10.99
C PHE A 47 -2.97 -10.88 9.93
N GLN A 48 -2.18 -11.94 9.79
CA GLN A 48 -1.01 -11.93 8.90
C GLN A 48 -1.40 -11.74 7.42
N GLU A 49 -2.67 -11.93 7.09
CA GLU A 49 -3.25 -11.70 5.77
C GLU A 49 -3.52 -10.21 5.49
N HIS A 50 -3.48 -9.35 6.52
CA HIS A 50 -3.81 -7.93 6.40
C HIS A 50 -2.54 -7.11 6.29
N LEU A 51 -2.46 -6.33 5.22
CA LEU A 51 -1.36 -5.43 4.92
C LEU A 51 -1.86 -3.99 4.83
N MET A 52 -1.03 -3.06 5.27
CA MET A 52 -1.26 -1.64 5.13
C MET A 52 -0.03 -0.98 4.50
N ILE A 53 -0.26 -0.17 3.47
CA ILE A 53 0.75 0.59 2.75
C ILE A 53 0.44 2.07 2.98
N SER A 54 1.44 2.82 3.45
CA SER A 54 1.37 4.26 3.61
C SER A 54 2.30 4.92 2.60
N LEU A 55 1.77 5.87 1.83
CA LEU A 55 2.53 6.72 0.91
C LEU A 55 2.48 8.16 1.43
N LYS A 56 3.64 8.74 1.73
CA LYS A 56 3.76 10.12 2.19
C LYS A 56 4.46 10.95 1.13
N TRP A 57 3.79 12.03 0.73
CA TRP A 57 4.25 12.93 -0.31
C TRP A 57 4.77 14.22 0.32
N GLY A 58 5.95 14.66 -0.11
CA GLY A 58 6.54 15.94 0.30
C GLY A 58 5.83 17.16 -0.27
N THR A 59 4.91 16.95 -1.23
CA THR A 59 4.14 18.00 -1.89
C THR A 59 2.71 18.07 -1.34
N PRO A 60 2.10 19.27 -1.33
CA PRO A 60 0.66 19.41 -1.12
C PRO A 60 -0.13 18.74 -2.26
N ILE A 61 -1.36 18.34 -1.93
CA ILE A 61 -2.33 17.54 -2.72
C ILE A 61 -2.29 17.81 -4.24
N PRO A 62 -2.24 16.76 -5.11
CA PRO A 62 -2.57 16.94 -6.52
C PRO A 62 -4.08 17.13 -6.70
N ASN A 63 -4.49 17.91 -7.70
CA ASN A 63 -5.89 18.27 -8.04
C ASN A 63 -6.86 17.09 -8.33
N ARG A 64 -6.48 15.83 -8.07
CA ARG A 64 -7.25 14.62 -8.37
C ARG A 64 -7.30 13.71 -7.14
N PRO A 65 -8.39 12.95 -6.94
CA PRO A 65 -8.45 11.96 -5.88
C PRO A 65 -7.41 10.87 -6.13
N GLY A 66 -6.41 10.83 -5.25
CA GLY A 66 -5.36 9.84 -5.29
C GLY A 66 -4.24 10.15 -6.29
N SER A 67 -3.04 9.68 -5.96
CA SER A 67 -1.89 9.70 -6.86
C SER A 67 -2.00 8.59 -7.91
N ARG A 68 -1.33 8.79 -9.05
CA ARG A 68 -1.17 7.72 -10.05
C ARG A 68 -0.48 6.49 -9.45
N LEU A 69 0.43 6.69 -8.49
CA LEU A 69 1.13 5.61 -7.81
C LEU A 69 0.19 4.78 -6.96
N SER A 70 -0.68 5.41 -6.15
CA SER A 70 -1.66 4.69 -5.33
C SER A 70 -2.66 3.93 -6.19
N SER A 71 -3.11 4.52 -7.30
CA SER A 71 -4.01 3.86 -8.26
C SER A 71 -3.39 2.63 -8.90
N LEU A 72 -2.13 2.74 -9.36
CA LEU A 72 -1.38 1.61 -9.92
C LEU A 72 -1.14 0.52 -8.87
N LEU A 73 -0.77 0.91 -7.65
CA LEU A 73 -0.59 -0.03 -6.54
C LEU A 73 -1.86 -0.82 -6.25
N VAL A 74 -3.01 -0.15 -6.14
CA VAL A 74 -4.30 -0.85 -5.93
C VAL A 74 -4.58 -1.85 -7.05
N GLN A 75 -4.32 -1.47 -8.30
CA GLN A 75 -4.53 -2.35 -9.45
C GLN A 75 -3.57 -3.55 -9.46
N GLU A 76 -2.29 -3.35 -9.14
CA GLU A 76 -1.29 -4.42 -9.02
C GLU A 76 -1.64 -5.36 -7.88
N LEU A 77 -2.05 -4.83 -6.72
CA LEU A 77 -2.45 -5.65 -5.57
C LEU A 77 -3.66 -6.54 -5.88
N LYS A 78 -4.62 -6.03 -6.66
CA LYS A 78 -5.74 -6.86 -7.14
C LYS A 78 -5.28 -8.07 -7.97
N GLN A 79 -4.16 -7.98 -8.69
CA GLN A 79 -3.60 -9.12 -9.43
C GLN A 79 -3.10 -10.24 -8.50
N PHE A 80 -2.73 -9.91 -7.26
CA PHE A 80 -2.39 -10.88 -6.22
C PHE A 80 -3.62 -11.44 -5.48
N GLY A 81 -4.84 -11.13 -5.95
CA GLY A 81 -6.08 -11.54 -5.30
C GLY A 81 -6.39 -10.76 -4.02
N LEU A 82 -5.73 -9.62 -3.81
CA LEU A 82 -5.92 -8.78 -2.63
C LEU A 82 -7.19 -7.94 -2.78
N VAL A 83 -7.98 -7.90 -1.71
CA VAL A 83 -9.24 -7.14 -1.66
C VAL A 83 -9.03 -5.88 -0.82
N ASP A 84 -9.67 -4.78 -1.23
CA ASP A 84 -9.66 -3.53 -0.47
C ASP A 84 -10.23 -3.78 0.94
N LEU A 85 -9.40 -3.59 1.97
CA LEU A 85 -9.81 -3.85 3.35
C LEU A 85 -10.68 -2.70 3.85
N SER A 86 -12.00 -2.91 3.79
CA SER A 86 -13.04 -2.02 4.31
C SER A 86 -13.43 -2.43 5.73
N THR A 87 -12.56 -2.21 6.72
CA THR A 87 -12.91 -2.49 8.13
C THR A 87 -13.58 -1.29 8.77
N TRP A 88 -14.88 -1.42 9.06
CA TRP A 88 -15.59 -0.55 9.99
C TRP A 88 -15.54 -1.22 11.36
N LYS A 89 -14.75 -0.66 12.29
CA LYS A 89 -14.87 -1.05 13.70
C LYS A 89 -15.97 -0.20 14.32
N SER A 90 -17.04 -0.88 14.78
CA SER A 90 -18.00 -0.36 15.76
C SER A 90 -17.34 -0.17 17.12
#